data_AF-A0A0B6YNQ1-F1
#
_entry.id   AF-A0A0B6YNQ1-F1
#
_cell.length_a   1.000
_cell.length_b   1.000
_cell.length_c   1.000
_cell.angle_alpha   90.00
_cell.angle_beta   90.00
_cell.angle_gamma   90.00
#
_symmetry.space_group_name_H-M   'P 1'
#
loop_
_entity.id
_entity.type
_entity.pdbx_description
1 polymer ?
#
loop_
_entity_poly.entity_id
_entity_poly.type
_entity_poly.pdbx_seq_one_letter_code
_entity_poly.pdbx_strand_id
1 'polypeptide(L)'
;YLWRIRFSSALKKFGPGGDTGGVILITLFLLLALAAFCASADIEVVTGPNAYVVFEDLLYFEILWPESLMYTFKLRQARDFGARFDRVYHRVELIRADPEDACHDIYNNIRGAVALI
;
A
#
# COMPACT_ATOMS: atom_id res chain seq x y z
N TYR A 1 -10.15 14.77 -21.64
CA TYR A 1 -9.95 13.30 -21.64
C TYR A 1 -10.27 12.82 -20.24
N LEU A 2 -11.33 12.03 -20.06
CA LEU A 2 -11.85 11.70 -18.71
C LEU A 2 -11.28 10.36 -18.23
N TRP A 3 -10.19 10.42 -17.47
CA TRP A 3 -9.66 9.27 -16.76
C TRP A 3 -10.47 9.05 -15.48
N ARG A 4 -10.41 7.85 -14.90
CA ARG A 4 -11.29 7.45 -13.79
C ARG A 4 -10.54 6.46 -12.90
N ILE A 5 -10.29 6.84 -11.64
CA ILE A 5 -9.30 6.18 -10.76
C ILE A 5 -9.91 5.50 -9.51
N ARG A 6 -9.20 4.48 -8.95
CA ARG A 6 -9.49 3.74 -7.70
C ARG A 6 -8.23 3.49 -6.82
N PHE A 7 -8.36 3.51 -5.49
CA PHE A 7 -7.30 3.23 -4.47
C PHE A 7 -7.75 2.16 -3.43
N SER A 8 -6.87 1.43 -2.70
CA SER A 8 -7.26 0.41 -1.67
C SER A 8 -6.10 -0.07 -0.74
N SER A 9 -6.40 -0.71 0.42
CA SER A 9 -5.45 -1.33 1.40
C SER A 9 -6.04 -2.56 2.15
N ALA A 10 -5.25 -3.38 2.87
CA ALA A 10 -5.72 -4.67 3.48
C ALA A 10 -4.92 -5.20 4.72
N LEU A 11 -5.59 -5.81 5.72
CA LEU A 11 -5.02 -6.50 6.92
C LEU A 11 -5.93 -7.63 7.49
N LYS A 12 -5.39 -8.58 8.29
CA LYS A 12 -6.15 -9.70 8.97
C LYS A 12 -5.51 -10.18 10.31
N LYS A 13 -6.29 -10.78 11.22
CA LYS A 13 -5.89 -11.28 12.59
C LYS A 13 -6.56 -12.63 12.99
N PHE A 14 -6.02 -13.33 14.01
CA PHE A 14 -6.62 -14.53 14.67
C PHE A 14 -6.03 -14.83 16.09
N GLY A 15 -6.68 -15.66 16.94
CA GLY A 15 -6.17 -16.15 18.25
C GLY A 15 -7.07 -17.19 18.99
N PRO A 16 -6.58 -18.15 19.84
CA PRO A 16 -7.41 -19.26 20.38
C PRO A 16 -7.16 -19.77 21.85
N GLY A 17 -7.88 -20.86 22.24
CA GLY A 17 -7.70 -21.81 23.36
C GLY A 17 -8.74 -22.97 23.27
N GLY A 18 -8.74 -24.12 23.98
CA GLY A 18 -7.83 -24.71 25.00
C GLY A 18 -8.27 -26.16 25.44
N ASP A 19 -7.66 -26.69 26.53
CA ASP A 19 -7.93 -27.92 27.34
C ASP A 19 -7.98 -29.38 26.78
N THR A 20 -7.33 -30.27 27.54
CA THR A 20 -6.99 -31.74 27.40
C THR A 20 -6.67 -32.33 26.03
N GLY A 21 -7.46 -32.09 24.98
CA GLY A 21 -6.88 -31.96 23.62
C GLY A 21 -5.78 -30.89 23.62
N GLY A 22 -5.92 -29.92 24.53
CA GLY A 22 -4.93 -28.97 25.02
C GLY A 22 -3.53 -29.53 25.31
N VAL A 23 -3.30 -30.77 25.76
CA VAL A 23 -1.91 -31.23 26.01
C VAL A 23 -1.17 -31.56 24.69
N ILE A 24 -1.90 -32.13 23.73
CA ILE A 24 -1.40 -32.37 22.37
C ILE A 24 -1.30 -31.03 21.64
N LEU A 25 -2.30 -30.15 21.77
CA LEU A 25 -2.27 -28.80 21.23
C LEU A 25 -1.09 -27.99 21.81
N ILE A 26 -0.83 -28.01 23.12
CA ILE A 26 0.30 -27.31 23.75
C ILE A 26 1.64 -27.86 23.27
N THR A 27 1.78 -29.17 23.10
CA THR A 27 3.05 -29.74 22.58
C THR A 27 3.26 -29.46 21.08
N LEU A 28 2.20 -29.49 20.27
CA LEU A 28 2.25 -29.06 18.86
C LEU A 28 2.49 -27.54 18.75
N PHE A 29 1.93 -26.74 19.65
CA PHE A 29 2.12 -25.29 19.74
C PHE A 29 3.54 -24.94 20.23
N LEU A 30 4.14 -25.73 21.13
CA LEU A 30 5.54 -25.63 21.53
C LEU A 30 6.50 -26.00 20.38
N LEU A 31 6.20 -27.04 19.62
CA LEU A 31 6.98 -27.41 18.43
C LEU A 31 6.86 -26.37 17.31
N LEU A 32 5.67 -25.84 17.08
CA LEU A 32 5.43 -24.75 16.12
C LEU A 32 6.09 -23.44 16.59
N ALA A 33 6.11 -23.17 17.89
CA ALA A 33 6.80 -22.02 18.47
C ALA A 33 8.32 -22.16 18.41
N LEU A 34 8.89 -23.35 18.63
CA LEU A 34 10.33 -23.60 18.41
C LEU A 34 10.70 -23.47 16.93
N ALA A 35 9.84 -23.95 16.01
CA ALA A 35 10.04 -23.75 14.57
C ALA A 35 9.96 -22.27 14.19
N ALA A 36 9.02 -21.50 14.77
CA ALA A 36 8.92 -20.06 14.59
C ALA A 36 10.13 -19.30 15.18
N PHE A 37 10.69 -19.77 16.31
CA PHE A 37 11.87 -19.16 16.93
C PHE A 37 13.16 -19.49 16.17
N CYS A 38 13.25 -20.69 15.57
CA CYS A 38 14.33 -21.07 14.66
C CYS A 38 14.21 -20.34 13.31
N ALA A 39 12.98 -20.05 12.84
CA ALA A 39 12.74 -19.19 11.70
C ALA A 39 13.00 -17.69 11.98
N SER A 40 13.04 -17.26 13.25
CA SER A 40 13.56 -15.94 13.64
C SER A 40 15.08 -15.90 13.81
N ALA A 41 15.80 -16.95 13.41
CA ALA A 41 17.25 -16.88 13.17
C ALA A 41 17.53 -16.18 11.83
N ASP A 42 17.15 -14.91 11.73
CA ASP A 42 17.63 -14.02 10.67
C ASP A 42 19.14 -13.83 10.86
N ILE A 43 19.92 -14.61 10.12
CA ILE A 43 21.36 -14.35 9.94
C ILE A 43 21.48 -12.99 9.27
N GLU A 44 21.97 -12.00 10.00
CA GLU A 44 22.10 -10.62 9.53
C GLU A 44 23.21 -10.51 8.46
N VAL A 45 22.88 -10.83 7.21
CA VAL A 45 23.74 -10.52 6.05
C VAL A 45 23.47 -9.08 5.61
N VAL A 46 24.14 -8.14 6.27
CA VAL A 46 24.08 -6.71 5.94
C VAL A 46 24.70 -6.45 4.57
N THR A 47 23.87 -6.31 3.53
CA THR A 47 24.31 -5.83 2.21
C THR A 47 23.31 -4.84 1.59
N GLY A 48 23.17 -3.65 2.17
CA GLY A 48 22.48 -2.53 1.51
C GLY A 48 21.65 -1.64 2.47
N PRO A 49 21.45 -0.36 2.15
CA PRO A 49 21.27 0.65 3.19
C PRO A 49 19.82 0.90 3.63
N ASN A 50 19.70 1.11 4.95
CA ASN A 50 18.69 1.89 5.67
C ASN A 50 17.31 1.24 5.91
N ALA A 51 17.06 0.92 7.19
CA ALA A 51 15.79 0.46 7.74
C ALA A 51 14.71 1.57 7.78
N TYR A 52 14.24 1.98 6.60
CA TYR A 52 13.04 2.81 6.42
C TYR A 52 11.94 2.08 5.63
N VAL A 53 11.85 0.76 5.78
CA VAL A 53 10.67 -0.02 5.35
C VAL A 53 9.62 0.03 6.46
N VAL A 54 9.18 1.26 6.80
CA VAL A 54 7.90 1.44 7.50
C VAL A 54 6.85 0.99 6.50
N PHE A 55 6.09 -0.05 6.85
CA PHE A 55 5.05 -0.68 6.03
C PHE A 55 4.38 0.31 5.07
N GLU A 56 4.81 0.32 3.80
CA GLU A 56 4.13 1.10 2.77
C GLU A 56 2.74 0.47 2.60
N ASP A 57 1.72 1.13 3.16
CA ASP A 57 0.32 0.86 2.81
C ASP A 57 0.24 0.91 1.28
N LEU A 58 0.12 -0.27 0.66
CA LEU A 58 0.36 -0.47 -0.76
C LEU A 58 -0.69 0.28 -1.56
N LEU A 59 -0.38 1.52 -1.91
CA LEU A 59 -1.27 2.40 -2.63
C LEU A 59 -1.19 2.08 -4.13
N TYR A 60 -2.35 1.93 -4.75
CA TYR A 60 -2.48 1.71 -6.18
C TYR A 60 -3.43 2.74 -6.78
N PHE A 61 -3.24 3.03 -8.06
CA PHE A 61 -4.21 3.74 -8.87
C PHE A 61 -4.45 2.98 -10.18
N GLU A 62 -5.71 2.91 -10.60
CA GLU A 62 -6.14 2.19 -11.80
C GLU A 62 -6.67 3.20 -12.83
N ILE A 63 -6.22 3.14 -14.09
CA ILE A 63 -6.87 3.86 -15.18
C ILE A 63 -8.05 3.03 -15.67
N LEU A 64 -9.27 3.56 -15.62
CA LEU A 64 -10.47 2.84 -16.08
C LEU A 64 -11.00 3.29 -17.46
N TRP A 65 -10.44 4.34 -18.06
CA TRP A 65 -10.76 4.80 -19.43
C TRP A 65 -9.66 5.72 -19.98
N PRO A 66 -9.32 5.66 -21.29
CA PRO A 66 -9.80 4.71 -22.29
C PRO A 66 -9.26 3.29 -22.06
N GLU A 67 -9.97 2.28 -22.56
CA GLU A 67 -9.65 0.86 -22.36
C GLU A 67 -8.25 0.47 -22.85
N SER A 68 -7.76 1.12 -23.91
CA SER A 68 -6.41 0.94 -24.45
C SER A 68 -5.27 1.32 -23.48
N LEU A 69 -5.58 2.03 -22.39
CA LEU A 69 -4.65 2.46 -21.35
C LEU A 69 -5.08 1.96 -19.97
N MET A 70 -5.99 0.99 -19.90
CA MET A 70 -6.48 0.43 -18.65
C MET A 70 -5.41 -0.42 -17.97
N TYR A 71 -4.82 0.13 -16.91
CA TYR A 71 -3.74 -0.50 -16.16
C TYR A 71 -3.73 -0.06 -14.69
N THR A 72 -3.18 -0.91 -13.83
CA THR A 72 -3.04 -0.65 -12.38
C THR A 72 -1.58 -0.35 -12.05
N PHE A 73 -1.34 0.86 -11.54
CA PHE A 73 -0.03 1.38 -11.18
C PHE A 73 0.14 1.39 -9.67
N LYS A 74 1.32 0.98 -9.16
CA LYS A 74 1.69 1.19 -7.75
C LYS A 74 2.15 2.63 -7.56
N LEU A 75 1.69 3.27 -6.49
CA LEU A 75 2.13 4.59 -6.05
C LEU A 75 3.13 4.48 -4.89
N ARG A 76 4.02 5.47 -4.82
CA ARG A 76 4.78 5.83 -3.61
C ARG A 76 4.07 7.00 -2.96
N GLN A 77 3.66 6.87 -1.71
CA GLN A 77 3.20 8.04 -0.94
C GLN A 77 4.41 8.88 -0.51
N ALA A 78 4.24 10.20 -0.46
CA ALA A 78 5.22 11.07 0.18
C ALA A 78 5.29 10.74 1.68
N ARG A 79 6.50 10.70 2.24
CA ARG A 79 6.72 10.33 3.64
C ARG A 79 6.29 11.42 4.61
N ASP A 80 6.60 12.68 4.27
CA ASP A 80 6.63 13.80 5.22
C ASP A 80 5.58 14.89 4.92
N PHE A 81 4.77 14.73 3.85
CA PHE A 81 3.76 15.72 3.44
C PHE A 81 2.53 15.07 2.77
N GLY A 82 1.44 15.85 2.68
CA GLY A 82 0.19 15.43 2.06
C GLY A 82 -0.87 14.95 3.05
N ALA A 83 -1.87 14.22 2.55
CA ALA A 83 -2.94 13.63 3.33
C ALA A 83 -2.86 12.09 3.27
N ARG A 84 -3.34 11.42 4.32
CA ARG A 84 -3.42 9.95 4.33
C ARG A 84 -4.53 9.48 3.39
N PHE A 85 -4.25 8.46 2.58
CA PHE A 85 -5.26 7.77 1.78
C PHE A 85 -6.01 6.75 2.66
N ASP A 86 -6.87 7.26 3.56
CA ASP A 86 -7.73 6.45 4.44
C ASP A 86 -8.95 5.85 3.73
N ARG A 87 -9.22 6.30 2.49
CA ARG A 87 -10.46 6.00 1.74
C ARG A 87 -10.18 5.60 0.30
N VAL A 88 -11.07 4.75 -0.19
CA VAL A 88 -11.18 4.38 -1.59
C VAL A 88 -11.87 5.51 -2.35
N TYR A 89 -11.11 6.28 -3.13
CA TYR A 89 -11.70 7.20 -4.11
C TYR A 89 -12.14 6.41 -5.35
N HIS A 90 -13.16 6.90 -6.05
CA HIS A 90 -13.69 6.29 -7.27
C HIS A 90 -14.03 7.39 -8.27
N ARG A 91 -13.61 7.21 -9.53
CA ARG A 91 -13.98 8.11 -10.65
C ARG A 91 -13.49 9.54 -10.51
N VAL A 92 -12.31 9.69 -9.93
CA VAL A 92 -11.52 10.93 -9.97
C VAL A 92 -10.89 11.08 -11.35
N GLU A 93 -10.96 12.30 -11.91
CA GLU A 93 -10.34 12.65 -13.18
C GLU A 93 -8.82 12.83 -13.02
N LEU A 94 -8.05 12.50 -14.07
CA LEU A 94 -6.61 12.79 -14.17
C LEU A 94 -6.42 13.91 -15.19
N ILE A 95 -6.08 15.11 -14.75
CA ILE A 95 -5.96 16.30 -15.61
C ILE A 95 -4.48 16.67 -15.70
N ARG A 96 -3.95 16.82 -16.91
CA ARG A 96 -2.57 17.34 -17.09
C ARG A 96 -2.50 18.77 -16.55
N ALA A 97 -1.51 19.06 -15.72
CA ALA A 97 -1.24 20.42 -15.25
C ALA A 97 -0.89 21.35 -16.43
N ASP A 98 -1.23 22.63 -16.29
CA ASP A 98 -0.82 23.68 -17.21
C ASP A 98 -0.28 24.85 -16.37
N PRO A 99 1.03 25.16 -16.39
CA PRO A 99 2.06 24.51 -17.20
C PRO A 99 2.38 23.08 -16.75
N GLU A 100 2.92 22.26 -17.65
CA GLU A 100 3.13 20.81 -17.44
C GLU A 100 4.09 20.50 -16.28
N ASP A 101 5.03 21.40 -15.98
CA ASP A 101 6.01 21.25 -14.90
C ASP A 101 5.50 21.72 -13.53
N ALA A 102 4.34 22.39 -13.49
CA ALA A 102 3.76 23.02 -12.29
C ALA A 102 4.73 23.95 -11.50
N CYS A 103 5.76 24.50 -12.15
CA CYS A 103 6.70 25.45 -11.52
C CYS A 103 6.10 26.85 -11.34
N HIS A 104 4.93 27.10 -11.94
CA HIS A 104 4.15 28.34 -11.86
C HIS A 104 2.70 28.03 -11.48
N ASP A 105 1.91 29.08 -11.23
CA ASP A 105 0.49 28.94 -10.91
C ASP A 105 -0.26 28.16 -11.99
N ILE A 106 -1.09 27.20 -11.56
CA ILE A 106 -1.84 26.34 -12.48
C ILE A 106 -2.97 27.14 -13.15
N TYR A 107 -2.92 27.22 -14.48
CA TYR A 107 -3.85 28.00 -15.30
C TYR A 107 -5.18 27.27 -15.58
N ASN A 108 -5.21 25.94 -15.45
CA ASN A 108 -6.40 25.12 -15.72
C ASN A 108 -7.13 24.66 -14.46
N ASN A 109 -8.44 24.36 -14.59
CA ASN A 109 -9.25 23.95 -13.45
C ASN A 109 -9.02 22.48 -13.08
N ILE A 110 -8.24 22.24 -12.03
CA ILE A 110 -7.94 20.90 -11.46
C ILE A 110 -8.76 20.58 -10.20
N ARG A 111 -9.80 21.35 -9.86
CA ARG A 111 -10.57 21.16 -8.62
C ARG A 111 -11.28 19.80 -8.58
N GLY A 112 -10.95 18.99 -7.57
CA GLY A 112 -11.54 17.66 -7.38
C GLY A 112 -10.96 16.59 -8.31
N ALA A 113 -9.90 16.90 -9.05
CA ALA A 113 -9.16 15.97 -9.90
C ALA A 113 -7.78 15.64 -9.30
N VAL A 114 -7.13 14.63 -9.86
CA VAL A 114 -5.69 14.40 -9.70
C VAL A 114 -4.97 15.19 -10.80
N ALA A 115 -3.99 16.01 -10.45
CA ALA A 115 -3.10 16.64 -11.42
C ALA A 115 -2.03 15.64 -11.88
N LEU A 116 -1.81 15.55 -13.19
CA LEU A 116 -0.66 14.88 -13.79
C LEU A 116 0.37 15.97 -14.14
N ILE A 117 1.51 15.88 -13.46
CA ILE A 117 2.71 16.70 -13.59
C ILE A 117 3.82 15.71 -14.00
#